data_AF-A0A967HD45-F1
#
_entry.id   AF-A0A967HD45-F1
#
_cell.length_a   1.000
_cell.length_b   1.000
_cell.length_c   1.000
_cell.angle_alpha   90.00
_cell.angle_beta   90.00
_cell.angle_gamma   90.00
#
_symmetry.space_group_name_H-M   'P 1'
#
loop_
_entity.id
_entity.type
_entity.pdbx_description
1 polymer ?
#
loop_
_entity_poly.entity_id
_entity_poly.type
_entity_poly.pdbx_seq_one_letter_code
_entity_poly.pdbx_strand_id
1 'polypeptide(L)'
;YSAADRLAGSAFAIAGEPTALTTARRIVDAIGGRPIVIPPTLRPLYHAAAVFASNYLLAATSLAVRMFQQAGVPEDEAIAGILPLMRGTMGNLEDLGVSAALTGPVARGDVDTVRLHLGRLSPTERSLYCALGLETLRLARSAGLDEERAAELETLLTG
;
A
#
# COMPACT_ATOMS: atom_id res chain seq x y z
N TYR A 1 3.42 23.64 10.59
CA TYR A 1 3.79 22.26 11.00
C TYR A 1 5.29 22.09 10.88
N SER A 2 5.94 21.79 12.00
CA SER A 2 7.36 21.43 12.03
C SER A 2 7.59 20.07 11.34
N ALA A 3 8.85 19.71 11.08
CA ALA A 3 9.18 18.34 10.65
C ALA A 3 8.87 17.32 11.75
N ALA A 4 8.96 17.71 13.03
CA ALA A 4 8.64 16.85 14.16
C ALA A 4 7.13 16.55 14.25
N ASP A 5 6.26 17.53 14.00
CA ASP A 5 4.81 17.34 14.04
C ASP A 5 4.33 16.32 13.00
N ARG A 6 5.05 16.21 11.88
CA ARG A 6 4.77 15.25 10.80
C ARG A 6 5.28 13.83 11.07
N LEU A 7 6.19 13.67 12.02
CA LEU A 7 6.78 12.39 12.40
C LEU A 7 6.18 11.84 13.70
N ALA A 8 5.40 12.65 14.43
CA ALA A 8 4.63 12.19 15.57
C ALA A 8 3.77 10.98 15.18
N GLY A 9 3.82 9.92 15.99
CA GLY A 9 3.16 8.64 15.75
C GLY A 9 3.88 7.69 14.79
N SER A 10 4.88 8.14 14.03
CA SER A 10 5.63 7.30 13.09
C SER A 10 6.61 6.37 13.78
N ALA A 11 6.95 5.27 13.11
CA ALA A 11 8.00 4.35 13.55
C ALA A 11 9.41 4.96 13.42
N PHE A 12 10.25 4.75 14.44
CA PHE A 12 11.67 5.07 14.42
C PHE A 12 12.49 3.82 14.70
N ALA A 13 13.28 3.41 13.71
CA ALA A 13 14.19 2.27 13.84
C ALA A 13 15.37 2.62 14.75
N ILE A 14 15.52 1.89 15.87
CA ILE A 14 16.61 2.04 16.83
C ILE A 14 17.45 0.75 16.89
N ALA A 15 18.74 0.89 17.16
CA ALA A 15 19.67 -0.23 17.34
C ALA A 15 20.82 0.18 18.27
N GLY A 16 21.40 -0.79 18.96
CA GLY A 16 22.57 -0.60 19.82
C GLY A 16 22.55 -1.52 21.04
N GLU A 17 23.51 -1.35 21.93
CA GLU A 17 23.57 -2.01 23.23
C GLU A 17 22.40 -1.59 24.14
N PRO A 18 22.08 -2.35 25.21
CA PRO A 18 20.91 -2.08 26.07
C PRO A 18 20.81 -0.65 26.60
N THR A 19 21.94 -0.04 26.96
CA THR A 19 22.00 1.36 27.44
C THR A 19 21.68 2.36 26.33
N ALA A 20 22.19 2.14 25.12
CA ALA A 20 21.91 2.97 23.95
C ALA A 20 20.44 2.85 23.52
N LEU A 21 19.86 1.64 23.53
CA LEU A 21 18.44 1.42 23.23
C LEU A 21 17.53 2.14 24.23
N THR A 22 17.88 2.12 25.52
CA THR A 22 17.13 2.84 26.56
C THR A 22 17.11 4.34 26.28
N THR A 23 18.26 4.92 25.95
CA THR A 23 18.36 6.35 25.58
C THR A 23 17.61 6.66 24.29
N ALA A 24 17.76 5.84 23.26
CA ALA A 24 17.09 6.04 21.97
C ALA A 24 15.56 5.99 22.11
N ARG A 25 15.04 5.05 22.91
CA ARG A 25 13.60 4.96 23.20
C ARG A 25 13.08 6.23 23.86
N ARG A 26 13.78 6.78 24.86
CA ARG A 26 13.42 8.06 25.49
C ARG A 26 13.38 9.23 24.50
N ILE A 27 14.35 9.30 23.58
CA ILE A 27 14.40 10.34 22.55
C ILE A 27 13.19 10.23 21.63
N VAL A 28 12.90 9.02 21.14
CA VAL A 28 11.77 8.77 20.23
C VAL A 28 10.44 9.06 20.92
N ASP A 29 10.28 8.63 22.17
CA ASP A 29 9.07 8.89 22.97
C ASP A 29 8.88 10.41 23.20
N ALA A 30 9.97 11.16 23.45
CA ALA A 30 9.93 12.61 23.67
C ALA A 30 9.50 13.42 22.44
N ILE A 31 9.70 12.89 21.23
CA ILE A 31 9.20 13.50 19.98
C ILE A 31 7.85 12.91 19.54
N GLY A 32 7.22 12.09 20.38
CA GLY A 32 5.93 11.43 20.11
C GLY A 32 6.01 10.31 19.07
N GLY A 33 7.20 9.79 18.77
CA GLY A 33 7.39 8.68 17.83
C GLY A 33 7.15 7.31 18.47
N ARG A 34 7.25 6.25 17.66
CA ARG A 34 7.15 4.85 18.10
C ARG A 34 8.49 4.13 17.89
N PRO A 35 9.25 3.83 18.96
CA PRO A 35 10.56 3.20 18.79
C PRO A 35 10.42 1.71 18.48
N ILE A 36 11.05 1.27 17.40
CA ILE A 36 11.08 -0.12 16.95
C ILE A 36 12.54 -0.59 16.89
N VAL A 37 12.87 -1.68 17.56
CA VAL A 37 14.23 -2.23 17.54
C VAL A 37 14.42 -3.00 16.23
N ILE A 38 15.35 -2.53 15.40
CA ILE A 38 15.67 -3.15 14.10
C ILE A 38 17.19 -3.30 14.01
N PRO A 39 17.72 -4.53 13.87
CA PRO A 39 19.15 -4.73 13.77
C PRO A 39 19.71 -4.00 12.52
N PRO A 40 20.96 -3.50 12.56
CA PRO A 40 21.53 -2.75 11.44
C PRO A 40 21.48 -3.50 10.11
N THR A 41 21.62 -4.83 10.15
CA THR A 41 21.53 -5.73 8.98
C THR A 41 20.16 -5.73 8.29
N LEU A 42 19.08 -5.39 9.00
CA LEU A 42 17.71 -5.33 8.46
C LEU A 42 17.24 -3.90 8.17
N ARG A 43 18.07 -2.88 8.41
CA ARG A 43 17.72 -1.48 8.06
C ARG A 43 17.37 -1.28 6.58
N PRO A 44 18.05 -1.91 5.61
CA PRO A 44 17.66 -1.80 4.21
C PRO A 44 16.24 -2.31 3.95
N LEU A 45 15.85 -3.42 4.56
CA LEU A 45 14.49 -3.97 4.44
C LEU A 45 13.45 -3.04 5.08
N TYR A 46 13.72 -2.51 6.27
CA TYR A 46 12.87 -1.51 6.91
C TYR A 46 12.67 -0.28 6.02
N HIS A 47 13.76 0.21 5.41
CA HIS A 47 13.68 1.37 4.52
C HIS A 47 12.87 1.06 3.26
N ALA A 48 13.06 -0.13 2.66
CA ALA A 48 12.24 -0.58 1.54
C ALA A 48 10.74 -0.65 1.92
N ALA A 49 10.41 -1.18 3.11
CA ALA A 49 9.03 -1.18 3.60
C ALA A 49 8.45 0.24 3.73
N ALA A 50 9.24 1.20 4.21
CA ALA A 50 8.84 2.61 4.28
C ALA A 50 8.63 3.22 2.87
N VAL A 51 9.45 2.85 1.88
CA VAL A 51 9.27 3.24 0.46
C VAL A 51 7.93 2.72 -0.08
N PHE A 52 7.56 1.47 0.22
CA PHE A 52 6.24 0.94 -0.15
C PHE A 52 5.10 1.72 0.50
N ALA A 53 5.22 2.02 1.80
CA ALA A 53 4.18 2.72 2.56
C ALA A 53 4.02 4.21 2.22
N SER A 54 4.93 4.81 1.44
CA SER A 54 4.92 6.24 1.14
C SER A 54 5.16 6.55 -0.34
N ASN A 55 6.37 6.31 -0.84
CA ASN A 55 6.75 6.65 -2.22
C ASN A 55 5.90 5.88 -3.24
N TYR A 56 5.72 4.58 -3.05
CA TYR A 56 4.94 3.77 -3.99
C TYR A 56 3.43 3.98 -3.87
N LEU A 57 2.93 4.40 -2.71
CA LEU A 57 1.56 4.90 -2.58
C LEU A 57 1.33 6.10 -3.52
N LEU A 58 2.26 7.06 -3.53
CA LEU A 58 2.17 8.21 -4.43
C LEU A 58 2.41 7.83 -5.89
N ALA A 59 3.31 6.89 -6.18
CA ALA A 59 3.53 6.40 -7.54
C ALA A 59 2.27 5.73 -8.13
N ALA A 60 1.59 4.88 -7.35
CA ALA A 60 0.32 4.26 -7.73
C ALA A 60 -0.79 5.33 -7.92
N THR A 61 -0.83 6.33 -7.02
CA THR A 61 -1.74 7.48 -7.13
C THR A 61 -1.52 8.26 -8.43
N SER A 62 -0.27 8.57 -8.76
CA SER A 62 0.09 9.26 -9.99
C SER A 62 -0.32 8.46 -11.22
N LEU A 63 -0.19 7.12 -11.18
CA LEU A 63 -0.68 6.28 -12.27
C LEU A 63 -2.20 6.33 -12.39
N ALA A 64 -2.94 6.24 -11.28
CA ALA A 64 -4.40 6.37 -11.29
C ALA A 64 -4.83 7.70 -11.91
N VAL A 65 -4.21 8.83 -11.53
CA VAL A 65 -4.49 10.15 -12.12
C VAL A 65 -4.28 10.14 -13.64
N ARG A 66 -3.19 9.55 -14.14
CA ARG A 66 -2.98 9.42 -15.59
C ARG A 66 -4.07 8.60 -16.29
N MET A 67 -4.54 7.52 -15.66
CA MET A 67 -5.65 6.72 -16.20
C MET A 67 -6.96 7.51 -16.24
N PHE A 68 -7.24 8.34 -15.22
CA PHE A 68 -8.38 9.26 -15.24
C PHE A 68 -8.27 10.29 -16.37
N GLN A 69 -7.08 10.83 -16.62
CA GLN A 69 -6.83 11.74 -17.75
C GLN A 69 -7.05 11.07 -19.11
N GLN A 70 -6.64 9.81 -19.26
CA GLN A 70 -6.93 9.02 -20.47
C GLN A 70 -8.44 8.80 -20.66
N ALA A 71 -9.21 8.76 -19.58
CA ALA A 71 -10.68 8.71 -19.61
C ALA A 71 -11.34 10.09 -19.82
N GLY A 72 -10.55 11.16 -20.01
CA GLY A 72 -11.04 12.51 -20.29
C GLY A 72 -11.31 13.36 -19.04
N VAL A 73 -10.87 12.93 -17.85
CA VAL A 73 -11.05 13.67 -16.59
C VAL A 73 -9.85 14.58 -16.33
N PRO A 74 -10.04 15.89 -16.11
CA PRO A 74 -8.97 16.80 -15.71
C PRO A 74 -8.22 16.35 -14.44
N GLU A 75 -6.95 16.75 -14.29
CA GLU A 75 -6.10 16.30 -13.19
C GLU A 75 -6.65 16.66 -11.80
N ASP A 76 -7.13 17.89 -11.65
CA ASP A 76 -7.71 18.40 -10.41
C ASP A 76 -9.00 17.67 -10.04
N GLU A 77 -9.87 17.40 -11.01
CA GLU A 77 -11.07 16.58 -10.83
C GLU A 77 -10.73 15.12 -10.48
N ALA A 78 -9.72 14.55 -11.13
CA ALA A 78 -9.24 13.20 -10.85
C ALA A 78 -8.71 13.10 -9.42
N ILE A 79 -7.85 14.03 -9.00
CA ILE A 79 -7.32 14.10 -7.63
C ILE A 79 -8.46 14.26 -6.62
N ALA A 80 -9.39 15.18 -6.87
CA ALA A 80 -10.54 15.40 -6.01
C ALA A 80 -11.42 14.14 -5.88
N GLY A 81 -11.59 13.38 -6.96
CA GLY A 81 -12.37 12.14 -6.99
C GLY A 81 -11.70 10.95 -6.29
N ILE A 82 -10.38 10.78 -6.42
CA ILE A 82 -9.67 9.64 -5.83
C ILE A 82 -9.32 9.84 -4.35
N LEU A 83 -9.16 11.09 -3.89
CA LEU A 83 -8.80 11.37 -2.49
C LEU A 83 -9.78 10.77 -1.47
N PRO A 84 -11.11 10.88 -1.63
CA PRO A 84 -12.07 10.20 -0.75
C PRO A 84 -11.89 8.67 -0.73
N LEU A 85 -11.61 8.04 -1.87
CA LEU A 85 -11.37 6.59 -1.95
C LEU A 85 -10.14 6.19 -1.15
N MET A 86 -9.04 6.95 -1.28
CA MET A 86 -7.81 6.71 -0.54
C MET A 86 -8.00 6.88 0.96
N ARG A 87 -8.73 7.91 1.39
CA ARG A 87 -9.08 8.10 2.81
C ARG A 87 -9.91 6.94 3.33
N GLY A 88 -10.88 6.45 2.55
CA GLY A 88 -11.66 5.26 2.90
C GLY A 88 -10.78 4.02 3.08
N THR A 89 -9.82 3.79 2.18
CA THR A 89 -8.85 2.69 2.31
C THR A 89 -8.00 2.81 3.56
N MET A 90 -7.51 4.01 3.91
CA MET A 90 -6.73 4.22 5.13
C MET A 90 -7.58 4.05 6.39
N GLY A 91 -8.82 4.53 6.40
CA GLY A 91 -9.77 4.32 7.51
C GLY A 91 -10.05 2.84 7.73
N ASN A 92 -10.31 2.08 6.66
CA ASN A 92 -10.49 0.62 6.76
C ASN A 92 -9.24 -0.07 7.33
N LEU A 93 -8.04 0.38 6.94
CA LEU A 93 -6.79 -0.16 7.50
C LEU A 93 -6.68 0.11 9.00
N GLU A 94 -7.05 1.31 9.45
CA GLU A 94 -7.05 1.68 10.87
C GLU A 94 -8.06 0.85 11.68
N ASP A 95 -9.26 0.63 11.16
CA ASP A 95 -10.36 -0.03 11.87
C ASP A 95 -10.28 -1.57 11.81
N LEU A 96 -9.86 -2.13 10.67
CA LEU A 96 -9.98 -3.57 10.38
C LEU A 96 -8.62 -4.28 10.23
N GLY A 97 -7.53 -3.52 10.07
CA GLY A 97 -6.21 -4.08 9.74
C GLY A 97 -6.08 -4.55 8.28
N VAL A 98 -4.89 -5.01 7.89
CA VAL A 98 -4.50 -5.16 6.48
C VAL A 98 -5.39 -6.12 5.69
N SER A 99 -5.63 -7.35 6.17
CA SER A 99 -6.40 -8.35 5.41
C SER A 99 -7.88 -8.03 5.30
N ALA A 100 -8.51 -7.52 6.36
CA ALA A 100 -9.94 -7.22 6.36
C ALA A 100 -10.28 -5.87 5.71
N ALA A 101 -9.31 -4.95 5.59
CA ALA A 101 -9.50 -3.69 4.89
C ALA A 101 -9.61 -3.83 3.36
N LEU A 102 -9.18 -4.97 2.80
CA LEU A 102 -9.17 -5.19 1.36
C LEU A 102 -10.59 -5.26 0.79
N THR A 103 -10.82 -4.49 -0.26
CA THR A 103 -12.07 -4.51 -1.05
C THR A 103 -11.74 -4.56 -2.55
N GLY A 104 -12.78 -4.49 -3.40
CA GLY A 104 -12.61 -4.43 -4.85
C GLY A 104 -12.71 -5.80 -5.55
N PRO A 105 -12.45 -5.84 -6.87
CA PRO A 105 -12.75 -7.00 -7.69
C PRO A 105 -11.90 -8.23 -7.34
N VAL A 106 -10.60 -8.05 -7.04
CA VAL A 106 -9.72 -9.15 -6.62
C VAL A 106 -10.19 -9.76 -5.30
N ALA A 107 -10.60 -8.92 -4.34
CA ALA A 107 -11.10 -9.37 -3.03
C ALA A 107 -12.35 -10.24 -3.14
N ARG A 108 -13.21 -9.98 -4.13
CA ARG A 108 -14.47 -10.71 -4.36
C ARG A 108 -14.35 -11.85 -5.38
N GLY A 109 -13.19 -12.07 -5.98
CA GLY A 109 -13.04 -13.07 -7.04
C GLY A 109 -13.70 -12.68 -8.37
N ASP A 110 -13.86 -11.38 -8.66
CA ASP A 110 -14.51 -10.87 -9.86
C ASP A 110 -13.54 -10.90 -11.06
N VAL A 111 -13.39 -12.09 -11.65
CA VAL A 111 -12.49 -12.36 -12.77
C VAL A 111 -12.86 -11.54 -14.01
N ASP A 112 -14.15 -11.37 -14.28
CA ASP A 112 -14.64 -10.67 -15.46
C ASP A 112 -14.28 -9.19 -15.43
N THR A 113 -14.46 -8.53 -14.28
CA THR A 113 -14.03 -7.13 -14.09
C THR A 113 -12.52 -6.99 -14.27
N VAL A 114 -11.71 -7.88 -13.69
CA VAL A 114 -10.25 -7.85 -13.84
C VAL A 114 -9.85 -8.03 -15.30
N ARG A 115 -10.52 -8.93 -16.05
CA ARG A 115 -10.26 -9.15 -17.47
C ARG A 115 -10.57 -7.90 -18.31
N LEU A 116 -11.68 -7.23 -18.01
CA LEU A 116 -12.06 -5.98 -18.68
C LEU A 116 -11.04 -4.87 -18.42
N HIS A 117 -10.55 -4.73 -17.18
CA HIS A 117 -9.49 -3.76 -16.86
C HIS A 117 -8.25 -4.03 -17.71
N LEU A 118 -7.75 -5.26 -17.69
CA LEU A 118 -6.54 -5.67 -18.40
C LEU A 118 -6.63 -5.46 -19.93
N GLY A 119 -7.83 -5.47 -20.51
CA GLY A 119 -8.06 -5.17 -21.93
C GLY A 119 -8.01 -3.68 -22.28
N ARG A 120 -7.95 -2.78 -21.29
CA ARG A 120 -7.90 -1.31 -21.47
C ARG A 120 -6.53 -0.70 -21.15
N LEU A 121 -5.70 -1.42 -20.42
CA LEU A 121 -4.40 -0.92 -19.96
C LEU A 121 -3.34 -1.00 -21.07
N SER A 122 -2.50 0.03 -21.17
CA SER A 122 -1.27 -0.06 -21.96
C SER A 122 -0.31 -1.11 -21.37
N PRO A 123 0.70 -1.60 -22.12
CA PRO A 123 1.63 -2.62 -21.62
C PRO A 123 2.32 -2.25 -20.30
N THR A 124 2.73 -0.99 -20.13
CA THR A 124 3.38 -0.51 -18.90
C THR A 124 2.41 -0.48 -17.72
N GLU A 125 1.18 -0.05 -17.95
CA GLU A 125 0.14 -0.01 -16.90
C GLU A 125 -0.28 -1.41 -16.49
N ARG A 126 -0.44 -2.30 -17.48
CA ARG A 126 -0.74 -3.72 -17.27
C ARG A 126 0.32 -4.38 -16.42
N SER A 127 1.60 -4.13 -16.67
CA SER A 127 2.70 -4.71 -15.89
C SER A 127 2.58 -4.36 -14.39
N LEU A 128 2.34 -3.09 -14.05
CA LEU A 128 2.18 -2.70 -12.65
C LEU A 128 0.85 -3.18 -12.06
N TYR A 129 -0.24 -3.14 -12.83
CA TYR A 129 -1.54 -3.66 -12.41
C TYR A 129 -1.46 -5.15 -12.05
N CYS A 130 -0.79 -5.97 -12.88
CA CYS A 130 -0.58 -7.38 -12.62
C CYS A 130 0.27 -7.62 -11.36
N ALA A 131 1.40 -6.90 -11.23
CA ALA A 131 2.28 -7.05 -10.07
C ALA A 131 1.56 -6.72 -8.75
N LEU A 132 0.82 -5.60 -8.70
CA LEU A 132 0.02 -5.23 -7.52
C LEU A 132 -1.19 -6.16 -7.35
N GLY A 133 -1.78 -6.63 -8.44
CA GLY A 133 -2.88 -7.58 -8.44
C GLY A 133 -2.51 -8.91 -7.79
N LEU A 134 -1.29 -9.41 -8.04
CA LEU A 134 -0.79 -10.64 -7.42
C LEU A 134 -0.57 -10.48 -5.90
N GLU A 135 -0.02 -9.36 -5.45
CA GLU A 135 0.07 -9.06 -4.01
C GLU A 135 -1.31 -8.89 -3.37
N THR A 136 -2.25 -8.29 -4.10
CA THR A 136 -3.65 -8.15 -3.67
C THR A 136 -4.33 -9.52 -3.59
N LEU A 137 -4.03 -10.43 -4.52
CA LEU A 137 -4.56 -11.79 -4.52
C LEU A 137 -4.01 -12.61 -3.34
N ARG A 138 -2.73 -12.45 -3.00
CA ARG A 138 -2.14 -13.05 -1.79
C ARG A 138 -2.89 -12.61 -0.53
N LEU A 139 -3.26 -11.33 -0.48
CA LEU A 139 -4.06 -10.78 0.61
C LEU A 139 -5.49 -11.32 0.62
N ALA A 140 -6.15 -11.38 -0.55
CA ALA A 140 -7.49 -11.94 -0.70
C ALA A 140 -7.57 -13.41 -0.28
N ARG A 141 -6.59 -14.24 -0.66
CA ARG A 141 -6.45 -15.63 -0.18
C ARG A 141 -6.39 -15.69 1.35
N SER A 142 -5.60 -14.82 1.98
CA SER A 142 -5.51 -14.76 3.45
C SER A 142 -6.83 -14.33 4.12
N ALA A 143 -7.69 -13.63 3.39
CA ALA A 143 -9.00 -13.19 3.83
C ALA A 143 -10.13 -14.19 3.49
N GLY A 144 -9.80 -15.36 2.91
CA GLY A 144 -10.76 -16.43 2.64
C GLY A 144 -11.40 -16.40 1.26
N LEU A 145 -10.76 -15.79 0.26
CA LEU A 145 -11.18 -15.94 -1.14
C LEU A 145 -11.18 -17.43 -1.55
N ASP A 146 -12.23 -17.83 -2.26
CA ASP A 146 -12.34 -19.17 -2.84
C ASP A 146 -11.19 -19.49 -3.80
N GLU A 147 -10.63 -20.70 -3.71
CA GLU A 147 -9.40 -21.07 -4.41
C GLU A 147 -9.60 -21.24 -5.92
N GLU A 148 -10.80 -21.65 -6.37
CA GLU A 148 -11.11 -21.72 -7.81
C GLU A 148 -11.02 -20.31 -8.42
N ARG A 149 -11.67 -19.33 -7.79
CA ARG A 149 -11.57 -17.92 -8.21
C ARG A 149 -10.17 -17.35 -8.06
N ALA A 150 -9.45 -17.72 -7.01
CA ALA A 150 -8.08 -17.26 -6.82
C ALA A 150 -7.15 -17.77 -7.94
N ALA A 151 -7.27 -19.04 -8.33
CA ALA A 151 -6.49 -19.62 -9.41
C ALA A 151 -6.81 -19.00 -10.78
N GLU A 152 -8.08 -18.69 -11.06
CA GLU A 152 -8.48 -17.97 -12.27
C GLU A 152 -7.85 -16.57 -12.33
N LEU A 153 -7.91 -15.82 -11.22
CA LEU A 153 -7.27 -14.50 -11.12
C LEU A 153 -5.75 -14.59 -11.26
N GLU A 154 -5.10 -15.58 -10.64
CA GLU A 154 -3.65 -15.79 -10.74
C GLU A 154 -3.21 -16.05 -12.18
N THR A 155 -3.97 -16.89 -12.90
CA THR A 155 -3.72 -17.16 -14.32
C THR A 155 -3.85 -15.88 -15.15
N LEU A 156 -4.88 -15.09 -14.88
CA LEU A 156 -5.15 -13.86 -15.60
C LEU A 156 -4.09 -12.76 -15.34
N LEU A 157 -3.53 -12.72 -14.13
CA LEU A 157 -2.55 -11.73 -13.71
C LEU A 157 -1.10 -12.12 -14.08
N THR A 158 -0.83 -13.40 -14.32
CA THR A 158 0.50 -13.88 -14.75
C THR A 158 0.67 -13.95 -16.28
N GLY A 159 -0.44 -13.97 -17.04
CA GLY A 159 -0.46 -13.91 -18.51
C GLY A 159 -0.35 -12.50 -19.09
#